data_AF-A0A2N3AHC8-F1
#
_entry.id   AF-A0A2N3AHC8-F1
#
_cell.length_a   1.000
_cell.length_b   1.000
_cell.length_c   1.000
_cell.angle_alpha   90.00
_cell.angle_beta   90.00
_cell.angle_gamma   90.00
#
_symmetry.space_group_name_H-M   'P 1'
#
loop_
_entity.id
_entity.type
_entity.pdbx_description
1 polymer ?
#
loop_
_entity_poly.entity_id
_entity_poly.type
_entity_poly.pdbx_seq_one_letter_code
_entity_poly.pdbx_strand_id
1 'polypeptide(L)' 'MEKLLQQACKKVDSAELFKIKSKTIPVNFEVNRVKSIDISENEGKALRVINKGKIGFSSFTGSEDFDLMVEKA' A
#
# COMPACT_ATOMS: atom_id res chain seq x y z
N MET A 1 3.99 10.28 -5.68
CA MET A 1 3.79 10.25 -4.22
C MET A 1 3.77 11.65 -3.62
N GLU A 2 4.66 12.55 -4.04
CA GLU A 2 4.73 13.92 -3.50
C GLU A 2 3.40 14.71 -3.58
N LYS A 3 2.70 14.70 -4.72
CA LYS A 3 1.38 15.35 -4.84
C LYS A 3 0.34 14.82 -3.85
N LEU A 4 0.36 13.51 -3.58
CA LEU A 4 -0.56 12.87 -2.63
C LEU A 4 -0.23 13.30 -1.19
N LEU A 5 1.06 13.35 -0.85
CA LEU A 5 1.51 13.88 0.45
C LEU A 5 1.12 15.35 0.62
N GLN A 6 1.30 16.18 -0.41
CA GLN A 6 0.86 17.58 -0.41
C GLN A 6 -0.66 17.69 -0.21
N GLN A 7 -1.46 16.78 -0.77
CA GLN A 7 -2.90 16.74 -0.54
C GLN A 7 -3.25 16.35 0.89
N ALA A 8 -2.59 15.34 1.46
CA ALA A 8 -2.81 14.92 2.85
C ALA A 8 -2.43 16.04 3.84
N CYS A 9 -1.27 16.69 3.65
CA CYS A 9 -0.81 17.79 4.51
C CYS A 9 -1.70 19.06 4.47
N LYS A 10 -2.70 19.13 3.58
CA LYS A 10 -3.74 20.18 3.67
C LYS A 10 -4.75 19.93 4.80
N LYS A 11 -4.88 18.69 5.27
CA LYS A 11 -5.87 18.25 6.27
C LYS A 11 -5.23 17.87 7.62
N VAL A 12 -3.94 17.53 7.63
CA VAL A 12 -3.20 17.05 8.82
C VAL A 12 -1.85 17.75 8.93
N ASP A 13 -1.23 17.72 10.11
CA ASP A 13 0.05 18.40 10.38
C ASP A 13 1.23 17.73 9.67
N SER A 14 1.22 16.40 9.59
CA SER A 14 2.22 15.64 8.83
C SER A 14 1.65 14.33 8.32
N ALA A 15 2.23 13.83 7.23
CA ALA A 15 1.83 12.59 6.61
C ALA A 15 3.06 11.82 6.10
N GLU A 16 2.99 10.49 6.19
CA GLU A 16 3.97 9.55 5.65
C GLU A 16 3.23 8.55 4.76
N LEU A 17 3.67 8.44 3.51
CA LEU A 17 3.08 7.54 2.53
C LEU A 17 4.10 6.48 2.14
N PHE A 18 3.76 5.23 2.40
CA PHE A 18 4.54 4.07 2.02
C PHE A 18 3.85 3.34 0.87
N LYS A 19 4.63 2.89 -0.12
CA LYS A 19 4.15 2.08 -1.23
C LYS A 19 5.06 0.87 -1.43
N ILE A 20 4.46 -0.30 -1.54
CA ILE A 20 5.14 -1.52 -1.94
C ILE A 20 4.53 -2.05 -3.25
N LYS A 21 5.40 -2.51 -4.15
CA LYS A 21 5.01 -3.27 -5.33
C LYS A 21 5.93 -4.47 -5.45
N SER A 22 5.36 -5.66 -5.58
CA SER A 22 6.10 -6.90 -5.71
C SER A 22 5.49 -7.78 -6.80
N LYS A 23 6.35 -8.56 -7.45
CA LYS A 23 5.98 -9.58 -8.40
C LYS A 23 6.79 -10.83 -8.08
N THR A 24 6.12 -11.96 -7.96
CA THR A 24 6.72 -13.25 -7.65
C THR A 24 6.20 -14.28 -8.64
N ILE A 25 7.12 -15.09 -9.18
CA ILE A 25 6.81 -16.18 -10.11
C ILE A 25 7.22 -17.49 -9.43
N PRO A 26 6.38 -18.06 -8.55
CA PRO A 26 6.69 -19.34 -7.92
C PRO A 26 6.60 -20.47 -8.94
N VAL A 27 7.57 -21.39 -8.88
CA VAL A 27 7.56 -22.65 -9.63
C VAL A 27 7.39 -23.77 -8.63
N ASN A 28 6.24 -24.45 -8.69
CA ASN A 28 5.90 -25.52 -7.78
C ASN A 28 6.21 -26.88 -8.43
N PHE A 29 6.85 -27.77 -7.69
CA PHE A 29 7.19 -29.12 -8.13
C PHE A 29 6.42 -30.17 -7.31
N GLU A 30 6.08 -31.29 -7.95
CA GLU A 30 5.53 -32.47 -7.31
C GLU A 30 6.05 -33.72 -8.01
N VAL A 31 6.53 -34.71 -7.24
CA VAL A 31 7.20 -35.93 -7.76
C VAL A 31 8.29 -35.59 -8.81
N ASN A 32 9.17 -34.63 -8.49
CA ASN A 32 10.26 -34.17 -9.36
C ASN A 32 9.82 -33.64 -10.74
N ARG A 33 8.55 -33.24 -10.88
CA ARG A 33 8.00 -32.63 -12.10
C ARG A 33 7.37 -31.29 -11.76
N VAL A 34 7.41 -30.34 -12.70
CA VAL A 34 6.72 -29.06 -12.54
C VAL A 34 5.21 -29.32 -12.44
N LYS A 35 4.63 -28.88 -11.32
CA LYS A 35 3.19 -28.97 -11.04
C LYS A 35 2.47 -27.71 -11.51
N SER A 36 2.98 -26.54 -11.14
CA SER A 36 2.44 -25.25 -11.57
C SER A 36 3.52 -24.17 -11.65
N ILE A 37 3.24 -23.16 -12.47
CA ILE A 37 3.97 -21.90 -12.50
C ILE A 37 2.90 -20.83 -12.33
N ASP A 38 2.97 -20.08 -11.24
CA ASP A 38 1.99 -19.05 -10.93
C ASP A 38 2.61 -17.66 -11.06
N ILE A 39 1.77 -16.63 -11.10
CA ILE A 39 2.20 -15.23 -11.05
C ILE A 39 1.43 -14.55 -9.93
N SER A 40 2.16 -14.05 -8.93
CA SER A 40 1.61 -13.25 -7.85
C SER A 40 2.12 -11.81 -7.99
N GLU A 41 1.20 -10.87 -8.17
CA GLU A 41 1.49 -9.44 -8.17
C GLU A 41 0.78 -8.81 -6.97
N ASN A 42 1.55 -8.11 -6.12
CA ASN A 42 0.99 -7.39 -4.98
C ASN A 42 1.39 -5.92 -5.06
N GLU A 43 0.41 -5.04 -4.89
CA GLU A 43 0.62 -3.61 -4.70
C GLU A 43 -0.11 -3.19 -3.42
N GLY A 44 0.62 -2.51 -2.53
CA GLY A 44 0.10 -2.01 -1.27
C GLY A 44 0.51 -0.57 -1.05
N LYS A 45 -0.38 0.21 -0.44
CA LYS A 45 -0.09 1.56 0.04
C LYS A 45 -0.49 1.66 1.50
N ALA A 46 0.30 2.36 2.30
CA ALA A 46 -0.02 2.69 3.67
C ALA A 46 0.20 4.18 3.90
N LEU A 47 -0.74 4.82 4.58
CA LEU A 47 -0.70 6.22 4.95
C LEU A 47 -0.73 6.32 6.47
N ARG A 48 0.27 6.97 7.04
CA ARG A 48 0.29 7.39 8.45
C ARG A 48 0.17 8.90 8.49
N VAL A 49 -0.69 9.42 9.35
CA VAL A 49 -0.87 10.86 9.56
C VAL A 49 -0.65 11.22 11.02
N ILE A 50 -0.23 12.46 11.27
CA ILE A 50 -0.23 13.05 12.60
C ILE A 50 -1.04 14.35 12.53
N ASN A 51 -2.04 14.47 13.39
CA ASN A 51 -2.89 15.65 13.50
C ASN A 51 -3.14 15.99 14.97
N LYS A 52 -2.69 17.17 15.40
CA LYS A 52 -2.77 17.66 16.79
C LYS A 52 -2.22 16.65 17.81
N GLY A 53 -1.10 16.04 17.47
CA GLY A 53 -0.43 15.03 18.29
C GLY A 53 -1.09 13.64 18.31
N LYS A 54 -2.17 13.42 17.53
CA LYS A 54 -2.81 12.11 17.37
C LYS A 54 -2.32 11.43 16.10
N ILE A 55 -2.12 10.12 16.16
CA ILE A 55 -1.68 9.31 15.03
C ILE A 55 -2.88 8.64 14.39
N GLY A 56 -2.95 8.74 13.07
CA GLY A 56 -3.91 8.04 12.21
C GLY A 56 -3.20 7.09 11.24
N PHE A 57 -3.85 5.99 10.86
CA PHE A 57 -3.27 4.99 9.97
C PHE A 57 -4.31 4.32 9.09
N SER A 58 -4.04 4.26 7.78
CA SER A 58 -4.83 3.50 6.82
C SER A 58 -3.93 2.75 5.84
N SER A 59 -4.38 1.60 5.36
CA SER A 59 -3.64 0.79 4.40
C SER A 59 -4.57 0.09 3.43
N PHE A 60 -4.14 -0.01 2.18
CA PHE A 60 -4.94 -0.61 1.11
C PHE A 60 -4.07 -1.44 0.19
N THR A 61 -4.66 -2.54 -0.27
CA THR A 61 -4.11 -3.42 -1.30
C THR A 61 -4.84 -3.15 -2.61
N GLY A 62 -4.11 -2.94 -3.70
CA GLY A 62 -4.68 -2.63 -5.02
C GLY A 62 -4.82 -1.13 -5.31
N SER A 63 -5.75 -0.79 -6.21
CA SER A 63 -6.01 0.58 -6.65
C SER A 63 -7.25 1.15 -5.95
N GLU A 64 -7.05 1.76 -4.79
CA GLU A 64 -8.11 2.52 -4.12
C GLU A 64 -7.87 4.03 -4.18
N ASP A 65 -8.94 4.79 -3.95
CA ASP A 65 -8.95 6.25 -3.96
C ASP A 65 -8.15 6.79 -2.78
N PHE A 66 -7.19 7.68 -3.07
CA PHE A 66 -6.33 8.28 -2.06
C PHE A 66 -7.11 9.12 -1.05
N ASP A 67 -8.21 9.76 -1.47
CA ASP A 67 -9.00 10.59 -0.56
C ASP A 67 -9.67 9.75 0.53
N LEU A 68 -10.13 8.54 0.19
CA LEU A 68 -10.66 7.58 1.16
C LEU A 68 -9.58 7.14 2.15
N MET A 69 -8.33 7.02 1.71
CA MET A 69 -7.22 6.68 2.60
C MET A 69 -6.99 7.78 3.65
N VAL A 70 -7.09 9.05 3.25
CA VAL A 70 -6.90 10.19 4.16
C VAL A 70 -8.07 10.32 5.13
N GLU A 71 -9.30 10.00 4.70
CA GLU A 71 -10.47 10.03 5.59
C GLU A 71 -10.49 8.93 6.63
N LYS A 72 -9.99 7.73 6.30
CA LYS A 72 -9.93 6.60 7.24
C LYS A 72 -8.73 6.63 8.19
N ALA A 73 -7.69 7.40 7.86
CA ALA A 73 -6.48 7.52 8.67
C ALA A 73 -6.71 8.44 9.86
#